data_AF-A0A1Q9UZP5-F1
#
_entry.id   AF-A0A1Q9UZP5-F1
#
_cell.length_a   1.000
_cell.length_b   1.000
_cell.length_c   1.000
_cell.angle_alpha   90.00
_cell.angle_beta   90.00
_cell.angle_gamma   90.00
#
_symmetry.space_group_name_H-M   'P 1'
#
loop_
_entity.id
_entity.type
_entity.pdbx_description
1 polymer ?
#
loop_
_entity_poly.entity_id
_entity_poly.type
_entity_poly.pdbx_seq_one_letter_code
_entity_poly.pdbx_strand_id
1 'polypeptide(L)'
;MSQQTAMTTETGTDARVVAACEALLDDLDRLTLDMARQIREDESYYREYMTDQQLADSIRPNVISGLQNVIQNEPNRPTVARRTGRQRAAHGVPLATVMHAYRVGTLRLWQELVRQCGSDPHVSQALLTSASVLWNSFDLSSQALTTAYRDVETEQLFRDSRLREAALASLFSGITTNGRGLADVAAALRLPTVGLFVVVASDPQAMDRSRLSVSAERALSSLGVRSVWRSEPDSELGLVVLTPSYRADRLDRHLASITSGRVGVSEVFESIVATPQAVTQARTARDAAAIGSKWCSGSTRPAWPHS
;
A
#
# COMPACT_ATOMS: atom_id res chain seq x y z
N MET A 1 53.84 4.91 -46.58
CA MET A 1 52.46 5.44 -46.51
C MET A 1 51.64 4.50 -45.67
N SER A 2 51.21 4.97 -44.49
CA SER A 2 50.00 4.59 -43.76
C SER A 2 50.11 5.22 -42.37
N GLN A 3 49.62 6.46 -42.27
CA GLN A 3 49.36 7.10 -40.98
C GLN A 3 48.11 6.43 -40.40
N GLN A 4 48.29 5.64 -39.35
CA GLN A 4 47.20 5.23 -38.46
C GLN A 4 47.00 6.38 -37.48
N THR A 5 46.16 7.34 -37.84
CA THR A 5 45.75 8.42 -36.93
C THR A 5 44.94 7.78 -35.81
N ALA A 6 45.47 7.84 -34.59
CA ALA A 6 44.78 7.44 -33.38
C ALA A 6 43.50 8.26 -33.24
N MET A 7 42.35 7.60 -33.42
CA MET A 7 41.05 8.17 -33.07
C MET A 7 40.89 7.96 -31.56
N THR A 8 41.47 8.87 -30.78
CA THR A 8 41.19 9.00 -29.35
C THR A 8 39.73 9.39 -29.22
N THR A 9 38.86 8.44 -28.89
CA THR A 9 37.52 8.70 -28.38
C THR A 9 37.65 9.59 -27.15
N GLU A 10 37.28 10.87 -27.28
CA GLU A 10 36.99 11.73 -26.14
C GLU A 10 35.75 11.16 -25.43
N THR A 11 35.96 10.42 -24.34
CA THR A 11 34.91 9.73 -23.58
C THR A 11 34.13 10.65 -22.64
N GLY A 12 34.27 11.97 -22.77
CA GLY A 12 33.67 12.98 -21.89
C GLY A 12 32.50 13.72 -22.54
N THR A 13 31.59 14.24 -21.73
CA THR A 13 30.57 15.20 -22.18
C THR A 13 31.27 16.46 -22.73
N ASP A 14 30.82 16.97 -23.87
CA ASP A 14 31.36 18.20 -24.47
C ASP A 14 31.34 19.35 -23.46
N ALA A 15 32.45 20.09 -23.35
CA ALA A 15 32.62 21.17 -22.37
C ALA A 15 31.50 22.23 -22.44
N ARG A 16 30.88 22.44 -23.61
CA ARG A 16 29.78 23.40 -23.79
C ARG A 16 28.47 22.87 -23.19
N VAL A 17 28.24 21.56 -23.25
CA VAL A 17 27.10 20.90 -22.58
C VAL A 17 27.31 20.91 -21.06
N VAL A 18 28.55 20.71 -20.60
CA VAL A 18 28.91 20.87 -19.18
C VAL A 18 28.62 22.28 -18.70
N ALA A 19 29.09 23.31 -19.41
CA ALA A 19 28.85 24.70 -19.07
C ALA A 19 27.34 25.05 -19.05
N ALA A 20 26.54 24.49 -19.98
CA ALA A 20 25.09 24.65 -19.97
C ALA A 20 24.45 24.02 -18.71
N CYS A 21 24.92 22.86 -18.28
CA CYS A 21 24.45 22.23 -17.03
C CYS A 21 24.84 23.03 -15.80
N GLU A 22 26.07 23.54 -15.74
CA GLU A 22 26.56 24.40 -14.66
C GLU A 22 25.75 25.69 -14.55
N ALA A 23 25.47 26.35 -15.68
CA ALA A 23 24.61 27.53 -15.70
C ALA A 23 23.18 27.25 -15.17
N LEU A 24 22.65 26.04 -15.36
CA LEU A 24 21.36 25.65 -14.79
C LEU A 24 21.43 25.28 -13.31
N LEU A 25 22.57 24.77 -12.85
CA LEU A 25 22.81 24.56 -11.42
C LEU A 25 22.95 25.90 -10.68
N ASP A 26 23.55 26.91 -11.31
CA ASP A 26 23.65 28.27 -10.75
C ASP A 26 22.28 28.98 -10.66
N ASP A 27 21.37 28.67 -11.59
CA ASP A 27 20.01 29.23 -11.67
C ASP A 27 18.91 28.25 -11.20
N LEU A 28 19.29 27.34 -10.29
CA LEU A 28 18.46 26.22 -9.88
C LEU A 28 17.14 26.63 -9.19
N ASP A 29 17.16 27.74 -8.45
CA ASP A 29 15.98 28.27 -7.76
C ASP A 29 14.87 28.63 -8.75
N ARG A 30 15.22 29.40 -9.80
CA ARG A 30 14.28 29.76 -10.85
C ARG A 30 13.83 28.52 -11.61
N LEU A 31 14.76 27.65 -12.01
CA LEU A 31 14.47 26.44 -12.76
C LEU A 31 13.46 25.53 -12.03
N THR A 32 13.72 25.23 -10.77
CA THR A 32 12.87 24.34 -9.97
C THR A 32 11.49 24.96 -9.70
N LEU A 33 11.43 26.28 -9.51
CA LEU A 33 10.15 26.98 -9.35
C LEU A 33 9.31 26.95 -10.63
N ASP A 34 9.92 27.20 -11.78
CA ASP A 34 9.24 27.13 -13.09
C ASP A 34 8.76 25.71 -13.40
N MET A 35 9.60 24.70 -13.10
CA MET A 35 9.20 23.28 -13.23
C MET A 35 8.05 22.92 -12.29
N ALA A 36 8.06 23.41 -11.05
CA ALA A 36 6.99 23.16 -10.10
C ALA A 36 5.65 23.76 -10.54
N ARG A 37 5.66 24.99 -11.07
CA ARG A 37 4.46 25.62 -11.65
C ARG A 37 3.89 24.81 -12.79
N GLN A 38 4.73 24.42 -13.75
CA GLN A 38 4.31 23.58 -14.88
C GLN A 38 3.69 22.26 -14.40
N ILE A 39 4.32 21.58 -13.44
CA ILE A 39 3.77 20.33 -12.88
C ILE A 39 2.41 20.56 -12.22
N ARG A 40 2.20 21.67 -11.49
CA ARG A 40 0.90 21.99 -10.86
C ARG A 40 -0.17 22.43 -11.85
N GLU A 41 0.22 22.98 -12.98
CA GLU A 41 -0.68 23.29 -14.10
C GLU A 41 -1.17 21.99 -14.75
N ASP A 42 -0.26 21.07 -15.03
CA ASP A 42 -0.57 19.81 -15.72
C ASP A 42 -1.21 18.75 -14.80
N GLU A 43 -0.91 18.76 -13.50
CA GLU A 43 -1.39 17.76 -12.52
C GLU A 43 -2.14 18.41 -11.36
N SER A 44 -3.47 18.34 -11.39
CA SER A 44 -4.35 18.96 -10.39
C SER A 44 -4.10 18.46 -8.98
N TYR A 45 -3.67 17.20 -8.80
CA TYR A 45 -3.34 16.65 -7.49
C TYR A 45 -2.27 17.50 -6.78
N TYR A 46 -1.21 17.91 -7.48
CA TYR A 46 -0.16 18.73 -6.87
C TYR A 46 -0.59 20.17 -6.62
N ARG A 47 -1.59 20.67 -7.35
CA ARG A 47 -2.15 22.01 -7.13
C ARG A 47 -2.78 22.14 -5.75
N GLU A 48 -3.50 21.10 -5.32
CA GLU A 48 -4.18 21.01 -4.03
C GLU A 48 -3.25 20.56 -2.90
N TYR A 49 -2.28 19.69 -3.22
CA TYR A 49 -1.42 19.05 -2.23
C TYR A 49 -0.21 19.89 -1.79
N MET A 50 0.34 20.73 -2.67
CA MET A 50 1.56 21.50 -2.42
C MET A 50 1.51 22.90 -3.03
N THR A 51 2.16 23.86 -2.36
CA THR A 51 2.50 25.17 -2.95
C THR A 51 3.61 25.02 -4.00
N ASP A 52 3.77 26.02 -4.86
CA ASP A 52 4.88 26.08 -5.84
C ASP A 52 6.24 25.85 -5.16
N GLN A 53 6.49 26.55 -4.06
CA GLN A 53 7.76 26.48 -3.35
C GLN A 53 8.01 25.10 -2.74
N GLN A 54 7.00 24.50 -2.11
CA GLN A 54 7.12 23.15 -1.54
C GLN A 54 7.41 22.10 -2.60
N LEU A 55 6.78 22.21 -3.77
CA LEU A 55 7.06 21.30 -4.87
C LEU A 55 8.44 21.56 -5.47
N ALA A 56 8.86 22.81 -5.64
CA ALA A 56 10.20 23.20 -6.10
C ALA A 56 11.29 22.59 -5.20
N ASP A 57 11.17 22.77 -3.88
CA ASP A 57 12.09 22.20 -2.89
C ASP A 57 12.10 20.66 -2.94
N SER A 58 10.94 20.06 -3.21
CA SER A 58 10.81 18.60 -3.33
C SER A 58 11.46 18.04 -4.60
N ILE A 59 11.43 18.75 -5.74
CA ILE A 59 12.01 18.27 -7.00
C ILE A 59 13.48 18.66 -7.17
N ARG A 60 13.94 19.71 -6.48
CA ARG A 60 15.31 20.24 -6.55
C ARG A 60 16.40 19.16 -6.49
N PRO A 61 16.38 18.19 -5.55
CA PRO A 61 17.40 17.14 -5.53
C PRO A 61 17.43 16.27 -6.79
N ASN A 62 16.26 16.02 -7.41
CA ASN A 62 16.18 15.23 -8.65
C ASN A 62 16.72 16.02 -9.84
N VAL A 63 16.48 17.33 -9.90
CA VAL A 63 17.03 18.22 -10.93
C VAL A 63 18.56 18.27 -10.84
N ILE A 64 19.10 18.48 -9.63
CA ILE A 64 20.56 18.43 -9.39
C ILE A 64 21.14 17.09 -9.87
N SER A 65 20.53 15.98 -9.45
CA SER A 65 21.00 14.65 -9.83
C SER A 65 20.96 14.44 -11.35
N GLY A 66 19.91 14.93 -12.04
CA GLY A 66 19.79 14.84 -13.49
C GLY A 66 20.90 15.61 -14.22
N LEU A 67 21.15 16.85 -13.83
CA LEU A 67 22.20 17.69 -14.41
C LEU A 67 23.61 17.12 -14.14
N GLN A 68 23.86 16.62 -12.93
CA GLN A 68 25.14 15.98 -12.59
C GLN A 68 25.41 14.71 -13.42
N ASN A 69 24.38 13.91 -13.72
CA ASN A 69 24.54 12.72 -14.57
C ASN A 69 24.94 13.09 -16.01
N VAL A 70 24.47 14.23 -16.53
CA VAL A 70 24.89 14.74 -17.83
C VAL A 70 26.36 15.18 -17.79
N ILE A 71 26.75 15.94 -16.76
CA ILE A 71 28.13 16.41 -16.59
C ILE A 71 29.11 15.23 -16.50
N GLN A 72 28.75 14.19 -15.75
CA GLN A 72 29.59 13.01 -15.52
C GLN A 72 29.56 11.99 -16.66
N ASN A 73 28.63 12.12 -17.61
CA ASN A 73 28.38 11.16 -18.69
C ASN A 73 28.15 9.72 -18.20
N GLU A 74 27.64 9.54 -16.99
CA GLU A 74 27.45 8.23 -16.36
C GLU A 74 26.09 8.17 -15.63
N PRO A 75 25.32 7.07 -15.74
CA PRO A 75 24.14 6.86 -14.92
C PRO A 75 24.57 6.65 -13.47
N ASN A 76 24.51 7.70 -12.66
CA ASN A 76 24.82 7.59 -11.24
C ASN A 76 23.74 6.77 -10.51
N ARG A 77 24.04 6.28 -9.30
CA ARG A 77 23.08 5.50 -8.50
C ARG A 77 21.82 6.35 -8.24
N PRO A 78 20.61 5.89 -8.58
CA PRO A 78 19.37 6.68 -8.50
C PRO A 78 18.83 6.79 -7.06
N THR A 79 19.68 7.17 -6.10
CA THR A 79 19.36 7.27 -4.67
C THR A 79 18.30 8.33 -4.40
N VAL A 80 18.39 9.48 -5.09
CA VAL A 80 17.41 10.57 -4.97
C VAL A 80 16.04 10.15 -5.51
N ALA A 81 16.01 9.48 -6.66
CA ALA A 81 14.77 8.96 -7.24
C ALA A 81 14.11 7.91 -6.33
N ARG A 82 14.91 7.00 -5.75
CA ARG A 82 14.43 6.05 -4.72
C ARG A 82 13.83 6.77 -3.52
N ARG A 83 14.52 7.76 -2.96
CA ARG A 83 14.02 8.55 -1.82
C ARG A 83 12.70 9.23 -2.15
N THR A 84 12.60 9.82 -3.35
CA THR A 84 11.38 10.46 -3.85
C THR A 84 10.23 9.45 -3.93
N GLY A 85 10.46 8.27 -4.52
CA GLY A 85 9.46 7.20 -4.61
C GLY A 85 8.95 6.76 -3.23
N ARG A 86 9.86 6.51 -2.29
CA ARG A 86 9.49 6.14 -0.91
C ARG A 86 8.69 7.24 -0.21
N GLN A 87 9.12 8.49 -0.35
CA GLN A 87 8.43 9.62 0.27
C GLN A 87 7.03 9.78 -0.31
N ARG A 88 6.86 9.69 -1.63
CA ARG A 88 5.53 9.82 -2.26
C ARG A 88 4.58 8.69 -1.87
N ALA A 89 5.07 7.45 -1.81
CA ALA A 89 4.32 6.31 -1.30
C ALA A 89 3.91 6.49 0.17
N ALA A 90 4.82 6.96 1.02
CA ALA A 90 4.53 7.21 2.44
C ALA A 90 3.44 8.27 2.65
N HIS A 91 3.32 9.24 1.73
CA HIS A 91 2.26 10.25 1.75
C HIS A 91 0.99 9.85 0.98
N GLY A 92 0.92 8.63 0.43
CA GLY A 92 -0.26 8.14 -0.29
C GLY A 92 -0.52 8.82 -1.64
N VAL A 93 0.48 9.48 -2.24
CA VAL A 93 0.32 10.09 -3.57
C VAL A 93 0.21 8.99 -4.63
N PRO A 94 -0.82 8.96 -5.49
CA PRO A 94 -0.98 7.90 -6.48
C PRO A 94 0.25 7.76 -7.39
N LEU A 95 0.74 6.54 -7.63
CA LEU A 95 1.90 6.29 -8.49
C LEU A 95 1.74 6.91 -9.88
N ALA A 96 0.54 6.85 -10.47
CA ALA A 96 0.26 7.44 -11.77
C ALA A 96 0.52 8.95 -11.79
N THR A 97 0.05 9.67 -10.75
CA THR A 97 0.30 11.10 -10.52
C THR A 97 1.80 11.39 -10.36
N VAL A 98 2.52 10.57 -9.59
CA VAL A 98 3.97 10.74 -9.42
C VAL A 98 4.71 10.56 -10.75
N MET A 99 4.34 9.53 -11.52
CA MET A 99 4.96 9.24 -12.82
C MET A 99 4.60 10.28 -13.88
N HIS A 100 3.41 10.85 -13.86
CA HIS A 100 3.04 11.94 -14.75
C HIS A 100 3.89 13.18 -14.46
N ALA A 101 3.97 13.62 -13.20
CA ALA A 101 4.83 14.74 -12.80
C ALA A 101 6.31 14.50 -13.11
N TYR A 102 6.80 13.26 -12.96
CA TYR A 102 8.16 12.89 -13.36
C TYR A 102 8.38 13.12 -14.87
N ARG A 103 7.45 12.68 -15.73
CA ARG A 103 7.53 12.88 -17.18
C ARG A 103 7.50 14.35 -17.58
N VAL A 104 6.64 15.15 -16.95
CA VAL A 104 6.57 16.60 -17.17
C VAL A 104 7.90 17.25 -16.76
N GLY A 105 8.43 16.91 -15.58
CA GLY A 105 9.69 17.43 -15.09
C GLY A 105 10.90 17.07 -15.97
N THR A 106 11.02 15.82 -16.41
CA THR A 106 12.13 15.41 -17.29
C THR A 106 12.08 16.09 -18.65
N LEU A 107 10.88 16.22 -19.24
CA LEU A 107 10.70 16.95 -20.49
C LEU A 107 11.07 18.44 -20.33
N ARG A 108 10.66 19.05 -19.21
CA ARG A 108 10.97 20.46 -18.94
C ARG A 108 12.46 20.70 -18.76
N LEU A 109 13.15 19.81 -18.03
CA LEU A 109 14.60 19.89 -17.86
C LEU A 109 15.34 19.75 -19.20
N TRP A 110 14.88 18.85 -20.08
CA TRP A 110 15.41 18.72 -21.44
C TRP A 110 15.24 20.01 -22.26
N GLN A 111 14.04 20.60 -22.25
CA GLN A 111 13.78 21.85 -22.96
C GLN A 111 14.69 22.99 -22.49
N GLU A 112 14.93 23.07 -21.18
CA GLU A 112 15.79 24.10 -20.62
C GLU A 112 17.28 23.88 -20.99
N LEU A 113 17.75 22.63 -21.00
CA LEU A 113 19.09 22.29 -21.48
C LEU A 113 19.27 22.68 -22.96
N VAL A 114 18.29 22.34 -23.82
CA VAL A 114 18.29 22.74 -25.24
C VAL A 114 18.33 24.27 -25.36
N ARG A 115 17.55 24.99 -24.54
CA ARG A 115 17.52 26.46 -24.54
C ARG A 115 18.88 27.06 -24.18
N GLN A 116 19.57 26.51 -23.17
CA GLN A 116 20.88 27.01 -22.74
C GLN A 116 21.99 26.73 -23.76
N CYS A 117 21.91 25.62 -24.49
CA CYS A 117 22.83 25.31 -25.58
C CYS A 117 22.69 26.26 -26.78
N GLY A 118 21.58 26.98 -26.89
CA GLY A 118 21.33 27.97 -27.94
C GLY A 118 21.22 27.35 -29.34
N SER A 119 21.46 28.16 -30.38
CA SER A 119 21.34 27.74 -31.79
C SER A 119 22.67 27.41 -32.45
N ASP A 120 23.76 27.29 -31.69
CA ASP A 120 25.06 26.85 -32.24
C ASP A 120 24.94 25.38 -32.72
N PRO A 121 25.12 25.10 -34.02
CA PRO A 121 25.02 23.75 -34.56
C PRO A 121 25.98 22.75 -33.90
N HIS A 122 27.17 23.21 -33.49
CA HIS A 122 28.16 22.33 -32.86
C HIS A 122 27.75 21.95 -31.44
N VAL A 123 27.18 22.88 -30.67
CA VAL A 123 26.66 22.60 -29.32
C VAL A 123 25.42 21.73 -29.40
N SER A 124 24.54 21.97 -30.38
CA SER A 124 23.35 21.15 -30.62
C SER A 124 23.72 19.70 -30.95
N GLN A 125 24.72 19.50 -31.81
CA GLN A 125 25.20 18.16 -32.15
C GLN A 125 25.85 17.45 -30.95
N ALA A 126 26.59 18.18 -30.13
CA ALA A 126 27.16 17.66 -28.90
C ALA A 126 26.06 17.23 -27.90
N LEU A 127 25.05 18.06 -27.70
CA LEU A 127 23.90 17.75 -26.83
C LEU A 127 23.14 16.51 -27.32
N LEU A 128 22.92 16.38 -28.64
CA LEU A 128 22.29 15.19 -29.22
C LEU A 128 23.13 13.92 -29.00
N THR A 129 24.46 14.05 -29.02
CA THR A 129 25.37 12.93 -28.75
C THR A 129 25.27 12.48 -27.29
N SER A 130 25.08 13.40 -26.34
CA SER A 130 24.85 13.12 -24.92
C SER A 130 23.40 12.72 -24.59
N ALA A 131 22.44 12.92 -25.51
CA ALA A 131 21.02 12.69 -25.25
C ALA A 131 20.71 11.24 -24.86
N SER A 132 21.38 10.25 -25.46
CA SER A 132 21.21 8.84 -25.10
C SER A 132 21.55 8.56 -23.63
N VAL A 133 22.60 9.18 -23.11
CA VAL A 133 23.01 9.04 -21.70
C VAL A 133 22.00 9.70 -20.78
N LEU A 134 21.50 10.88 -21.15
CA LEU A 134 20.45 11.57 -20.41
C LEU A 134 19.15 10.76 -20.34
N TRP A 135 18.67 10.24 -21.47
CA TRP A 135 17.45 9.43 -21.50
C TRP A 135 17.61 8.12 -20.71
N ASN A 136 18.76 7.44 -20.83
CA ASN A 136 19.06 6.25 -20.02
C ASN A 136 19.07 6.57 -18.52
N SER A 137 19.61 7.74 -18.14
CA SER A 137 19.62 8.19 -16.75
C SER A 137 18.21 8.47 -16.21
N PHE A 138 17.36 9.11 -17.01
CA PHE A 138 15.95 9.33 -16.67
C PHE A 138 15.15 8.03 -16.61
N ASP A 139 15.38 7.09 -17.51
CA ASP A 139 14.72 5.79 -17.48
C ASP A 139 15.11 5.01 -16.20
N LEU A 140 16.40 4.91 -15.90
CA LEU A 140 16.91 4.26 -14.69
C LEU A 140 16.34 4.89 -13.41
N SER A 141 16.27 6.22 -13.37
CA SER A 141 15.70 6.96 -12.24
C SER A 141 14.20 6.70 -12.10
N SER A 142 13.46 6.62 -13.21
CA SER A 142 12.02 6.32 -13.23
C SER A 142 11.71 4.91 -12.71
N GLN A 143 12.51 3.92 -13.12
CA GLN A 143 12.40 2.55 -12.66
C GLN A 143 12.72 2.45 -11.17
N ALA A 144 13.80 3.10 -10.73
CA ALA A 144 14.21 3.09 -9.33
C ALA A 144 13.19 3.77 -8.40
N LEU A 145 12.57 4.87 -8.86
CA LEU A 145 11.46 5.52 -8.17
C LEU A 145 10.26 4.57 -8.04
N THR A 146 9.85 3.95 -9.15
CA THR A 146 8.69 3.05 -9.19
C THR A 146 8.88 1.84 -8.28
N THR A 147 10.06 1.21 -8.32
CA THR A 147 10.40 0.08 -7.45
C THR A 147 10.35 0.49 -5.99
N ALA A 148 11.01 1.59 -5.62
CA ALA A 148 11.04 2.06 -4.24
C ALA A 148 9.66 2.49 -3.71
N TYR A 149 8.80 3.00 -4.60
CA TYR A 149 7.41 3.30 -4.28
C TYR A 149 6.63 2.01 -3.94
N ARG A 150 6.72 0.99 -4.81
CA ARG A 150 6.04 -0.31 -4.63
C ARG A 150 6.55 -1.07 -3.41
N ASP A 151 7.84 -0.95 -3.09
CA ASP A 151 8.43 -1.52 -1.87
C ASP A 151 7.73 -0.97 -0.63
N VAL A 152 7.45 0.34 -0.59
CA VAL A 152 6.75 0.98 0.52
C VAL A 152 5.28 0.56 0.58
N GLU A 153 4.56 0.50 -0.55
CA GLU A 153 3.18 -0.02 -0.56
C GLU A 153 3.13 -1.47 -0.06
N THR A 154 4.06 -2.30 -0.51
CA THR A 154 4.16 -3.70 -0.09
C THR A 154 4.46 -3.82 1.41
N GLU A 155 5.39 -3.01 1.91
CA GLU A 155 5.71 -2.94 3.34
C GLU A 155 4.50 -2.50 4.17
N GLN A 156 3.74 -1.51 3.70
CA GLN A 156 2.50 -1.05 4.35
C GLN A 156 1.45 -2.16 4.38
N LEU A 157 1.20 -2.84 3.26
CA LEU A 157 0.27 -3.98 3.18
C LEU A 157 0.65 -5.11 4.15
N PHE A 158 1.94 -5.45 4.23
CA PHE A 158 2.41 -6.46 5.18
C PHE A 158 2.27 -6.01 6.63
N ARG A 159 2.56 -4.74 6.93
CA ARG A 159 2.36 -4.17 8.28
C ARG A 159 0.89 -4.21 8.67
N ASP A 160 -0.02 -3.82 7.79
CA ASP A 160 -1.46 -3.84 8.02
C ASP A 160 -1.97 -5.27 8.22
N SER A 161 -1.52 -6.22 7.41
CA SER A 161 -1.84 -7.65 7.57
C SER A 161 -1.38 -8.18 8.93
N ARG A 162 -0.13 -7.89 9.32
CA ARG A 162 0.43 -8.31 10.62
C ARG A 162 -0.31 -7.67 11.80
N LEU A 163 -0.67 -6.40 11.70
CA LEU A 163 -1.44 -5.70 12.72
C LEU A 163 -2.83 -6.31 12.86
N ARG A 164 -3.50 -6.61 11.74
CA ARG A 164 -4.80 -7.29 11.73
C ARG A 164 -4.71 -8.68 12.34
N GLU A 165 -3.73 -9.49 11.96
CA GLU A 165 -3.51 -10.83 12.52
C GLU A 165 -3.23 -10.79 14.03
N ALA A 166 -2.38 -9.86 14.49
CA ALA A 166 -2.11 -9.67 15.91
C ALA A 166 -3.36 -9.24 16.69
N ALA A 167 -4.19 -8.37 16.10
CA ALA A 167 -5.47 -7.97 16.68
C ALA A 167 -6.46 -9.14 16.77
N LEU A 168 -6.57 -9.97 15.72
CA LEU A 168 -7.37 -11.20 15.73
C LEU A 168 -6.88 -12.17 16.82
N ALA A 169 -5.57 -12.40 16.89
CA ALA A 169 -4.99 -13.29 17.88
C ALA A 169 -5.28 -12.81 19.31
N SER A 170 -5.11 -11.52 19.59
CA SER A 170 -5.42 -10.93 20.89
C SER A 170 -6.91 -11.01 21.22
N LEU A 171 -7.78 -10.81 20.24
CA LEU A 171 -9.23 -10.82 20.43
C LEU A 171 -9.75 -12.22 20.78
N PHE A 172 -9.36 -13.24 20.01
CA PHE A 172 -9.84 -14.61 20.19
C PHE A 172 -9.18 -15.33 21.38
N SER A 173 -7.92 -15.00 21.73
CA SER A 173 -7.23 -15.60 22.88
C SER A 173 -7.48 -14.88 24.21
N GLY A 174 -7.87 -13.59 24.17
CA GLY A 174 -7.94 -12.74 25.35
C GLY A 174 -6.59 -12.30 25.91
N ILE A 175 -5.48 -12.76 25.31
CA ILE A 175 -4.13 -12.39 25.72
C ILE A 175 -3.77 -11.10 24.99
N THR A 176 -3.67 -9.99 25.72
CA THR A 176 -3.16 -8.72 25.18
C THR A 176 -1.67 -8.85 24.93
N THR A 177 -1.28 -9.19 23.70
CA THR A 177 0.13 -9.48 23.37
C THR A 177 1.01 -8.25 23.23
N ASN A 178 0.44 -7.04 23.10
CA ASN A 178 1.19 -5.86 22.66
C ASN A 178 0.86 -4.55 23.43
N GLY A 179 0.30 -4.62 24.64
CA GLY A 179 -0.06 -3.41 25.43
C GLY A 179 -1.13 -2.50 24.78
N ARG A 180 -1.75 -2.93 23.68
CA ARG A 180 -2.84 -2.22 23.00
C ARG A 180 -4.14 -2.35 23.78
N GLY A 181 -4.86 -1.25 23.91
CA GLY A 181 -6.19 -1.27 24.50
C GLY A 181 -7.18 -2.03 23.62
N LEU A 182 -8.26 -2.52 24.22
CA LEU A 182 -9.37 -3.16 23.50
C LEU A 182 -9.92 -2.28 22.35
N ALA A 183 -9.96 -0.96 22.56
CA ALA A 183 -10.41 -0.01 21.55
C ALA A 183 -9.53 -0.03 20.30
N ASP A 184 -8.21 -0.18 20.44
CA ASP A 184 -7.28 -0.26 19.32
C ASP A 184 -7.46 -1.57 18.54
N VAL A 185 -7.74 -2.68 19.25
CA VAL A 185 -8.04 -3.98 18.65
C VAL A 185 -9.35 -3.92 17.87
N ALA A 186 -10.41 -3.35 18.46
CA ALA A 186 -11.70 -3.19 17.80
C ALA A 186 -11.58 -2.27 16.56
N ALA A 187 -10.85 -1.15 16.66
CA ALA A 187 -10.61 -0.24 15.54
C ALA A 187 -9.83 -0.90 14.40
N ALA A 188 -8.74 -1.63 14.71
CA ALA A 188 -7.96 -2.36 13.71
C ALA A 188 -8.78 -3.41 12.95
N LEU A 189 -9.77 -4.02 13.63
CA LEU A 189 -10.69 -5.00 13.06
C LEU A 189 -11.97 -4.38 12.47
N ARG A 190 -12.15 -3.07 12.60
CA ARG A 190 -13.36 -2.32 12.20
C ARG A 190 -14.63 -2.89 12.84
N LEU A 191 -14.53 -3.31 14.10
CA LEU A 191 -15.63 -3.82 14.91
C LEU A 191 -16.06 -2.81 15.96
N PRO A 192 -17.35 -2.77 16.34
CA PRO A 192 -17.77 -2.00 17.50
C PRO A 192 -17.23 -2.66 18.79
N THR A 193 -17.00 -1.86 19.84
CA THR A 193 -16.62 -2.39 21.17
C THR A 193 -17.81 -2.97 21.92
N VAL A 194 -19.02 -2.43 21.67
CA VAL A 194 -20.29 -2.86 22.25
C VAL A 194 -21.30 -3.08 21.12
N GLY A 195 -22.06 -4.16 21.20
CA GLY A 195 -23.02 -4.60 20.19
C GLY A 195 -23.40 -6.04 20.43
N LEU A 196 -24.32 -6.59 19.66
CA LEU A 196 -24.70 -7.99 19.80
C LEU A 196 -23.73 -8.85 18.98
N PHE A 197 -23.03 -9.76 19.64
CA PHE A 197 -22.03 -10.62 19.03
C PHE A 197 -22.35 -12.09 19.26
N VAL A 198 -21.86 -12.93 18.34
CA VAL A 198 -21.76 -14.38 18.52
C VAL A 198 -20.42 -14.86 17.98
N VAL A 199 -19.85 -15.87 18.62
CA VAL A 199 -18.68 -16.60 18.11
C VAL A 199 -19.13 -17.89 17.46
N VAL A 200 -18.56 -18.20 16.31
CA VAL A 200 -18.74 -19.42 15.54
C VAL A 200 -17.43 -20.20 15.59
N ALA A 201 -17.49 -21.50 15.86
CA ALA A 201 -16.37 -22.41 15.74
C ALA A 201 -16.75 -23.55 14.79
N SER A 202 -15.96 -23.80 13.75
CA SER A 202 -16.20 -24.92 12.83
C SER A 202 -14.97 -25.82 12.67
N ASP A 203 -15.16 -27.02 12.12
CA ASP A 203 -14.06 -27.90 11.74
C ASP A 203 -13.15 -27.22 10.68
N PRO A 204 -11.83 -27.43 10.73
CA PRO A 204 -10.91 -26.95 9.71
C PRO A 204 -11.18 -27.72 8.41
N GLN A 205 -11.39 -27.01 7.30
CA GLN A 205 -11.64 -27.67 6.02
C GLN A 205 -10.35 -28.21 5.42
N ALA A 206 -10.39 -29.46 4.96
CA ALA A 206 -9.31 -30.06 4.20
C ALA A 206 -9.24 -29.37 2.82
N MET A 207 -8.14 -28.63 2.60
CA MET A 207 -7.75 -27.91 1.39
C MET A 207 -8.13 -26.41 1.35
N ASP A 208 -7.07 -25.60 1.51
CA ASP A 208 -7.03 -24.13 1.47
C ASP A 208 -7.66 -23.39 2.67
N ARG A 209 -6.94 -23.45 3.80
CA ARG A 209 -7.25 -22.74 5.06
C ARG A 209 -7.54 -21.24 4.89
N SER A 210 -7.05 -20.61 3.82
CA SER A 210 -7.25 -19.17 3.57
C SER A 210 -8.54 -18.87 2.81
N ARG A 211 -8.98 -19.74 1.90
CA ARG A 211 -10.11 -19.45 0.99
C ARG A 211 -11.46 -19.36 1.68
N LEU A 212 -11.72 -20.13 2.74
CA LEU A 212 -13.03 -20.13 3.40
C LEU A 212 -13.19 -19.05 4.47
N SER A 213 -12.15 -18.70 5.23
CA SER A 213 -12.18 -17.53 6.11
C SER A 213 -12.53 -16.27 5.31
N VAL A 214 -11.86 -16.11 4.16
CA VAL A 214 -12.13 -15.04 3.20
C VAL A 214 -13.51 -15.20 2.54
N SER A 215 -13.99 -16.43 2.27
CA SER A 215 -15.31 -16.68 1.68
C SER A 215 -16.45 -16.37 2.65
N ALA A 216 -16.37 -16.80 3.91
CA ALA A 216 -17.37 -16.57 4.93
C ALA A 216 -17.43 -15.08 5.34
N GLU A 217 -16.26 -14.44 5.50
CA GLU A 217 -16.19 -12.99 5.72
C GLU A 217 -16.82 -12.21 4.56
N ARG A 218 -16.51 -12.58 3.30
CA ARG A 218 -17.10 -11.94 2.11
C ARG A 218 -18.58 -12.23 1.94
N ALA A 219 -19.04 -13.45 2.21
CA ALA A 219 -20.45 -13.84 2.11
C ALA A 219 -21.30 -13.11 3.14
N LEU A 220 -20.81 -12.96 4.38
CA LEU A 220 -21.49 -12.15 5.39
C LEU A 220 -21.44 -10.66 5.06
N SER A 221 -20.29 -10.17 4.55
CA SER A 221 -20.15 -8.77 4.15
C SER A 221 -21.09 -8.37 3.01
N SER A 222 -21.35 -9.25 2.03
CA SER A 222 -22.31 -8.99 0.95
C SER A 222 -23.77 -8.92 1.44
N LEU A 223 -24.04 -9.48 2.62
CA LEU A 223 -25.32 -9.39 3.33
C LEU A 223 -25.35 -8.20 4.32
N GLY A 224 -24.31 -7.35 4.34
CA GLY A 224 -24.19 -6.21 5.25
C GLY A 224 -23.85 -6.59 6.69
N VAL A 225 -23.40 -7.83 6.92
CA VAL A 225 -23.05 -8.35 8.24
C VAL A 225 -21.54 -8.24 8.44
N ARG A 226 -21.12 -7.52 9.48
CA ARG A 226 -19.70 -7.42 9.84
C ARG A 226 -19.28 -8.69 10.57
N SER A 227 -18.18 -9.28 10.13
CA SER A 227 -17.58 -10.44 10.79
C SER A 227 -16.07 -10.44 10.64
N VAL A 228 -15.35 -11.09 11.54
CA VAL A 228 -13.92 -11.38 11.40
C VAL A 228 -13.65 -12.84 11.68
N TRP A 229 -12.68 -13.41 10.98
CA TRP A 229 -12.41 -14.84 11.01
C TRP A 229 -10.92 -15.12 11.25
N ARG A 230 -10.64 -16.20 11.99
CA ARG A 230 -9.31 -16.67 12.32
C ARG A 230 -9.22 -18.19 12.15
N SER A 231 -8.28 -18.61 11.32
CA SER A 231 -7.95 -20.02 11.12
C SER A 231 -6.95 -20.51 12.15
N GLU A 232 -7.21 -21.67 12.73
CA GLU A 232 -6.33 -22.36 13.68
C GLU A 232 -6.11 -23.82 13.23
N PRO A 233 -5.14 -24.55 13.82
CA PRO A 233 -4.84 -25.92 13.42
C PRO A 233 -6.07 -26.84 13.40
N ASP A 234 -6.92 -26.70 14.42
CA ASP A 234 -8.04 -27.60 14.72
C ASP A 234 -9.43 -26.94 14.64
N SER A 235 -9.51 -25.65 14.26
CA SER A 235 -10.78 -24.92 14.16
C SER A 235 -10.69 -23.68 13.27
N GLU A 236 -11.80 -23.33 12.62
CA GLU A 236 -12.03 -21.97 12.13
C GLU A 236 -12.90 -21.22 13.15
N LEU A 237 -12.47 -20.04 13.58
CA LEU A 237 -13.18 -19.19 14.53
C LEU A 237 -13.69 -17.92 13.83
N GLY A 238 -14.96 -17.60 13.99
CA GLY A 238 -15.59 -16.38 13.47
C GLY A 238 -16.24 -15.57 14.58
N LEU A 239 -16.06 -14.27 14.58
CA LEU A 239 -16.84 -13.34 15.41
C LEU A 239 -17.77 -12.57 14.49
N VAL A 240 -19.08 -12.64 14.75
CA VAL A 240 -20.11 -12.03 13.92
C VAL A 240 -20.84 -10.96 14.71
N VAL A 241 -20.99 -9.78 14.12
CA VAL A 241 -21.82 -8.70 14.66
C VAL A 241 -23.25 -8.91 14.18
N LEU A 242 -24.15 -9.22 15.11
CA LEU A 242 -25.57 -9.36 14.83
C LEU A 242 -26.21 -7.98 14.60
N THR A 243 -27.21 -7.97 13.74
CA THR A 243 -28.02 -6.78 13.45
C THR A 243 -29.50 -7.13 13.61
N PRO A 244 -30.40 -6.15 13.75
CA PRO A 244 -31.84 -6.42 13.81
C PRO A 244 -32.37 -7.23 12.61
N SER A 245 -31.74 -7.07 11.44
CA SER A 245 -32.05 -7.78 10.20
C SER A 245 -31.33 -9.13 10.05
N TYR A 246 -30.32 -9.39 10.89
CA TYR A 246 -29.49 -10.60 10.86
C TYR A 246 -29.30 -11.16 12.28
N ARG A 247 -30.31 -11.92 12.73
CA ARG A 247 -30.35 -12.62 14.02
C ARG A 247 -29.70 -14.00 13.93
N ALA A 248 -29.43 -14.62 15.09
CA ALA A 248 -28.81 -15.94 15.20
C ALA A 248 -29.44 -17.00 14.28
N ASP A 249 -30.77 -17.10 14.22
CA ASP A 249 -31.46 -18.09 13.38
C ASP A 249 -31.15 -17.98 11.87
N ARG A 250 -30.87 -16.76 11.38
CA ARG A 250 -30.46 -16.52 9.99
C ARG A 250 -28.99 -16.86 9.77
N LEU A 251 -28.14 -16.53 10.75
CA LEU A 251 -26.73 -16.91 10.73
C LEU A 251 -26.59 -18.44 10.68
N ASP A 252 -27.35 -19.16 11.50
CA ASP A 252 -27.32 -20.62 11.56
C ASP A 252 -27.66 -21.26 10.20
N ARG A 253 -28.74 -20.79 9.57
CA ARG A 253 -29.15 -21.27 8.24
C ARG A 253 -28.10 -20.99 7.17
N HIS A 254 -27.44 -19.83 7.26
CA HIS A 254 -26.40 -19.45 6.31
C HIS A 254 -25.13 -20.27 6.50
N LEU A 255 -24.65 -20.42 7.74
CA LEU A 255 -23.50 -21.26 8.07
C LEU A 255 -23.74 -22.71 7.62
N ALA A 256 -24.91 -23.26 7.91
CA ALA A 256 -25.31 -24.60 7.43
C ALA A 256 -25.25 -24.76 5.90
N SER A 257 -25.36 -23.67 5.14
CA SER A 257 -25.30 -23.70 3.67
C SER A 257 -23.88 -23.60 3.11
N ILE A 258 -22.90 -23.13 3.91
CA ILE A 258 -21.53 -22.85 3.45
C ILE A 258 -20.45 -23.66 4.16
N THR A 259 -20.76 -24.35 5.26
CA THR A 259 -19.79 -25.17 6.02
C THR A 259 -20.06 -26.66 5.88
N SER A 260 -19.02 -27.44 5.59
CA SER A 260 -19.06 -28.91 5.53
C SER A 260 -18.39 -29.53 6.76
N GLY A 261 -19.05 -29.55 7.92
CA GLY A 261 -18.46 -30.12 9.14
C GLY A 261 -19.24 -29.76 10.40
N ARG A 262 -18.66 -30.05 11.57
CA ARG A 262 -19.25 -29.63 12.85
C ARG A 262 -19.12 -28.11 12.98
N VAL A 263 -20.19 -27.48 13.45
CA VAL A 263 -20.26 -26.06 13.77
C VAL A 263 -20.85 -25.91 15.15
N GLY A 264 -20.25 -25.04 15.96
CA GLY A 264 -20.77 -24.60 17.24
C GLY A 264 -20.88 -23.08 17.25
N VAL A 265 -21.92 -22.57 17.91
CA VAL A 265 -22.18 -21.13 18.06
C VAL A 265 -22.29 -20.82 19.55
N SER A 266 -21.67 -19.75 20.00
CA SER A 266 -21.76 -19.27 21.38
C SER A 266 -23.15 -18.72 21.70
N GLU A 267 -23.40 -18.43 22.98
CA GLU A 267 -24.51 -17.54 23.33
C GLU A 267 -24.26 -16.13 22.77
N VAL A 268 -25.33 -15.33 22.64
CA VAL A 268 -25.24 -13.93 22.25
C VAL A 268 -24.65 -13.12 23.41
N PHE A 269 -23.70 -12.24 23.13
CA PHE A 269 -23.07 -11.38 24.12
C PHE A 269 -22.92 -9.94 23.63
N GLU A 270 -22.74 -8.99 24.56
CA GLU A 270 -22.87 -7.55 24.28
C GLU A 270 -21.54 -6.79 24.14
N SER A 271 -20.45 -7.35 24.66
CA SER A 271 -19.15 -6.69 24.72
C SER A 271 -18.08 -7.53 24.04
N ILE A 272 -17.31 -6.89 23.17
CA ILE A 272 -16.24 -7.56 22.43
C ILE A 272 -15.16 -8.17 23.36
N VAL A 273 -15.08 -7.72 24.63
CA VAL A 273 -14.23 -8.31 25.68
C VAL A 273 -14.58 -9.78 25.98
N ALA A 274 -15.85 -10.16 25.85
CA ALA A 274 -16.31 -11.51 26.18
C ALA A 274 -15.96 -12.54 25.09
N THR A 275 -15.29 -12.13 24.01
CA THR A 275 -14.91 -13.01 22.89
C THR A 275 -14.17 -14.28 23.34
N PRO A 276 -13.16 -14.25 24.23
CA PRO A 276 -12.46 -15.47 24.65
C PRO A 276 -13.37 -16.48 25.37
N GLN A 277 -14.32 -15.99 26.17
CA GLN A 277 -15.31 -16.85 26.83
C GLN A 277 -16.27 -17.46 25.79
N ALA A 278 -16.74 -16.65 24.85
CA ALA A 278 -17.60 -17.09 23.75
C ALA A 278 -16.90 -18.11 22.82
N VAL A 279 -15.57 -18.00 22.64
CA VAL A 279 -14.76 -19.01 21.92
C VAL A 279 -14.83 -20.36 22.60
N THR A 280 -14.65 -20.40 23.93
CA THR A 280 -14.78 -21.65 24.69
C THR A 280 -16.18 -22.26 24.52
N GLN A 281 -17.23 -21.45 24.63
CA GLN A 281 -18.61 -21.90 24.40
C GLN A 281 -18.81 -22.48 22.99
N ALA A 282 -18.38 -21.75 21.96
CA ALA A 282 -18.54 -22.18 20.57
C ALA A 282 -17.78 -23.48 20.27
N ARG A 283 -16.57 -23.64 20.81
CA ARG A 283 -15.79 -24.88 20.67
C ARG A 283 -16.46 -26.05 21.39
N THR A 284 -16.92 -25.87 22.62
CA THR A 284 -17.66 -26.91 23.35
C THR A 284 -18.92 -27.33 22.59
N ALA A 285 -19.68 -26.38 22.06
CA ALA A 285 -20.86 -26.66 21.24
C ALA A 285 -20.51 -27.44 19.96
N ARG A 286 -19.41 -27.08 19.30
CA ARG A 286 -18.92 -27.76 18.10
C ARG A 286 -18.48 -29.19 18.40
N ASP A 287 -17.72 -29.39 19.48
CA ASP A 287 -17.20 -30.71 19.84
C ASP A 287 -18.31 -31.64 20.34
N ALA A 288 -19.39 -31.08 20.90
CA ALA A 288 -20.61 -31.80 21.26
C ALA A 288 -21.51 -32.16 20.05
N ALA A 289 -21.30 -31.55 18.88
CA ALA A 289 -22.00 -31.93 17.66
C ALA A 289 -21.42 -33.24 17.13
N ALA A 290 -22.26 -34.27 16.95
CA ALA A 290 -21.83 -35.53 16.33
C ALA A 290 -21.30 -35.27 14.91
N ILE A 291 -20.26 -36.01 14.49
CA ILE A 291 -19.73 -35.97 13.12
C ILE A 291 -20.88 -36.30 12.16
N GLY A 292 -21.29 -35.32 11.34
CA GLY A 292 -22.43 -35.46 10.41
C GLY A 292 -23.81 -35.10 10.98
N SER A 293 -23.91 -34.72 12.26
CA SER A 293 -25.13 -34.16 12.84
C SER A 293 -25.08 -32.63 12.78
N LYS A 294 -26.17 -32.00 12.34
CA LYS A 294 -26.12 -30.59 11.94
C LYS A 294 -26.03 -29.61 13.11
N TRP A 295 -26.54 -29.89 14.32
CA TRP A 295 -26.64 -28.85 15.36
C TRP A 295 -26.84 -29.39 16.80
N CYS A 296 -26.19 -28.74 17.76
CA CYS A 296 -26.58 -28.69 19.17
C CYS A 296 -26.63 -27.22 19.61
N SER A 297 -27.82 -26.64 19.80
CA SER A 297 -27.97 -25.31 20.41
C SER A 297 -28.03 -25.46 21.92
N GLY A 298 -27.03 -24.94 22.63
CA GLY A 298 -27.10 -24.75 24.08
C GLY A 298 -28.02 -23.58 24.38
N SER A 299 -29.32 -23.82 24.51
CA SER A 299 -30.29 -22.76 24.77
C SER A 299 -30.41 -22.45 26.27
N THR A 300 -29.81 -21.35 26.70
CA THR A 300 -30.34 -20.52 27.79
C THR A 300 -30.65 -19.14 27.23
N ARG A 301 -31.92 -18.91 26.88
CA ARG A 301 -32.40 -17.64 26.29
C ARG A 301 -32.34 -16.52 27.34
N PRO A 302 -31.72 -15.37 27.09
CA PRO A 302 -32.11 -14.14 27.76
C PRO A 302 -33.38 -13.59 27.11
N ALA A 303 -34.38 -13.26 27.94
CA ALA A 303 -35.56 -12.54 27.50
C ALA A 303 -35.17 -11.12 27.07
N TRP A 304 -35.55 -10.74 25.85
CA TRP A 304 -35.41 -9.36 25.36
C TRP A 304 -36.35 -8.45 26.16
N PRO A 305 -35.88 -7.32 26.72
CA PRO A 305 -36.78 -6.31 27.23
C PRO A 305 -37.43 -5.60 26.05
N HIS A 306 -38.77 -5.67 25.99
CA HIS A 306 -39.56 -4.79 25.16
C HIS A 306 -39.55 -3.39 25.78
N SER A 307 -39.01 -2.40 25.05
CA SER A 307 -39.47 -1.00 24.98
C SER A 307 -38.70 -0.28 23.88
#